data_AF-A0A920EMQ9-F1
#
_entry.id   AF-A0A920EMQ9-F1
#
_cell.length_a   1.000
_cell.length_b   1.000
_cell.length_c   1.000
_cell.angle_alpha   90.00
_cell.angle_beta   90.00
_cell.angle_gamma   90.00
#
_symmetry.space_group_name_H-M   'P 1'
#
loop_
_entity.id
_entity.type
_entity.pdbx_description
1 polymer ?
#
loop_
_entity_poly.entity_id
_entity_poly.type
_entity_poly.pdbx_seq_one_letter_code
_entity_poly.pdbx_strand_id
1 'polypeptide(L)'
;MWVYDNNESIIDFKSSNRIKKREWITDYFLQTCAYALAHNLQHKTNIRQGVILICTSKFEFQEFIIKDNEFLWYQKKFEDRVRKYQDLVRLEDE
;
A
#
# COMPACT_ATOMS: atom_id res chain seq x y z
N MET A 1 -11.70 -3.53 -3.14
CA MET A 1 -11.24 -3.04 -4.45
C MET A 1 -12.27 -2.08 -4.98
N TRP A 2 -11.84 -0.99 -5.60
CA TRP A 2 -12.74 0.04 -6.13
C TRP A 2 -12.12 0.67 -7.38
N VAL A 3 -12.93 1.32 -8.20
CA VAL A 3 -12.45 2.18 -9.29
C VAL A 3 -12.23 3.57 -8.72
N TYR A 4 -11.02 4.10 -8.88
CA TYR A 4 -10.65 5.46 -8.51
C TYR A 4 -9.97 6.12 -9.70
N ASP A 5 -10.46 7.29 -10.14
CA ASP A 5 -9.99 7.98 -11.34
C ASP A 5 -9.87 7.05 -12.58
N ASN A 6 -10.91 6.25 -12.82
CA ASN A 6 -10.99 5.25 -13.90
C ASN A 6 -9.95 4.10 -13.82
N ASN A 7 -9.25 3.94 -12.70
CA ASN A 7 -8.30 2.85 -12.50
C ASN A 7 -8.75 1.90 -11.38
N GLU A 8 -8.67 0.59 -11.62
CA GLU A 8 -8.84 -0.41 -10.57
C GLU A 8 -7.77 -0.22 -9.50
N SER A 9 -8.21 -0.11 -8.24
CA SER A 9 -7.37 0.35 -7.13
C SER A 9 -7.61 -0.42 -5.85
N ILE A 10 -6.55 -0.53 -5.05
CA ILE A 10 -6.66 -0.79 -3.62
C ILE A 10 -6.80 0.56 -2.93
N ILE A 11 -7.96 0.79 -2.30
CA ILE A 11 -8.23 1.98 -1.51
C ILE A 11 -8.18 1.60 -0.04
N ASP A 12 -7.39 2.34 0.75
CA ASP A 12 -7.23 2.16 2.19
C ASP A 12 -7.64 3.45 2.92
N PHE A 13 -8.73 3.36 3.69
CA PHE A 13 -9.28 4.47 4.45
C PHE A 13 -8.64 4.53 5.84
N LYS A 14 -8.11 5.69 6.21
CA LYS A 14 -7.48 5.93 7.51
C LYS A 14 -8.07 7.16 8.19
N SER A 15 -8.04 7.15 9.52
CA SER A 15 -8.27 8.33 10.35
C SER A 15 -6.98 8.80 11.01
N SER A 16 -6.80 10.10 11.22
CA SER A 16 -5.63 10.65 11.91
C SER A 16 -5.96 11.85 12.79
N ASN A 17 -5.23 12.03 13.90
CA ASN A 17 -5.37 13.25 14.73
C ASN A 17 -4.67 14.47 14.12
N ARG A 18 -3.73 14.25 13.19
CA ARG A 18 -2.91 15.30 12.56
C ARG A 18 -2.80 15.05 11.06
N ILE A 19 -2.65 16.13 10.30
CA ILE A 19 -2.29 16.08 8.89
C ILE A 19 -1.02 15.22 8.71
N LYS A 20 -1.03 14.32 7.73
CA LYS A 20 0.10 13.48 7.36
C LYS A 20 0.87 14.08 6.20
N LYS A 21 2.18 13.86 6.19
CA LYS A 21 3.03 14.11 5.02
C LYS A 21 3.26 12.81 4.26
N ARG A 22 3.50 12.90 2.95
CA ARG A 22 3.67 11.73 2.08
C ARG A 22 4.81 10.83 2.54
N GLU A 23 5.93 11.41 2.98
CA GLU A 23 7.10 10.67 3.46
C GLU A 23 6.81 9.84 4.73
N TRP A 24 5.81 10.22 5.53
CA TRP A 24 5.45 9.52 6.77
C TRP A 24 4.53 8.32 6.56
N ILE A 25 3.96 8.16 5.37
CA ILE A 25 2.96 7.12 5.08
C ILE A 25 3.48 6.06 4.12
N THR A 26 4.80 5.97 3.97
CA THR A 26 5.50 4.96 3.16
C THR A 26 4.99 3.54 3.47
N ASP A 27 4.75 3.21 4.75
CA ASP A 27 4.24 1.89 5.13
C ASP A 27 2.79 1.64 4.69
N TYR A 28 1.96 2.67 4.56
CA TYR A 28 0.60 2.52 4.03
C TYR A 28 0.63 2.17 2.54
N PHE A 29 1.57 2.75 1.79
CA PHE A 29 1.79 2.35 0.40
C PHE A 29 2.21 0.89 0.28
N LEU A 30 3.11 0.41 1.15
CA LEU A 30 3.49 -1.02 1.17
C LEU A 30 2.29 -1.93 1.46
N GLN A 31 1.39 -1.53 2.36
CA GLN A 31 0.14 -2.28 2.62
C GLN A 31 -0.72 -2.38 1.35
N THR A 32 -0.91 -1.28 0.63
CA THR A 32 -1.70 -1.32 -0.62
C THR A 32 -1.08 -2.21 -1.69
N CYS A 33 0.25 -2.20 -1.83
CA CYS A 33 0.96 -3.09 -2.76
C CYS A 33 0.83 -4.56 -2.36
N ALA A 34 0.91 -4.87 -1.06
CA ALA A 34 0.73 -6.23 -0.56
C ALA A 34 -0.67 -6.78 -0.88
N TYR A 35 -1.71 -5.98 -0.61
CA TYR A 35 -3.09 -6.37 -0.92
C TYR A 35 -3.33 -6.51 -2.42
N ALA A 36 -2.79 -5.62 -3.24
CA ALA A 36 -2.89 -5.73 -4.68
C ALA A 36 -2.22 -6.99 -5.21
N LEU A 37 -1.03 -7.34 -4.71
CA LEU A 37 -0.30 -8.54 -5.10
C LEU A 37 -1.12 -9.81 -4.78
N ALA A 38 -1.65 -9.90 -3.55
CA ALA A 38 -2.49 -11.00 -3.13
C ALA A 38 -3.78 -11.11 -3.97
N HIS A 39 -4.42 -9.97 -4.23
CA HIS A 39 -5.64 -9.92 -5.05
C HIS A 39 -5.36 -10.31 -6.51
N ASN A 40 -4.31 -9.77 -7.12
CA ASN A 40 -3.90 -10.09 -8.48
C ASN A 40 -3.62 -11.58 -8.65
N LEU A 41 -2.96 -12.20 -7.66
CA LEU A 41 -2.71 -13.64 -7.67
C LEU A 41 -4.00 -14.46 -7.56
N GLN A 42 -4.89 -14.10 -6.64
CA GLN A 42 -6.10 -14.88 -6.35
C GLN A 42 -7.18 -14.73 -7.44
N HIS A 43 -7.32 -13.53 -8.01
CA HIS A 43 -8.40 -13.17 -8.93
C HIS A 43 -7.94 -12.95 -10.38
N LYS A 44 -6.65 -13.16 -10.67
CA LYS A 44 -6.06 -12.95 -12.00
C LYS A 44 -6.27 -11.52 -12.54
N THR A 45 -6.24 -10.53 -11.64
CA THR A 45 -6.31 -9.09 -11.98
C THR A 45 -4.91 -8.48 -12.15
N ASN A 46 -4.84 -7.22 -12.57
CA ASN A 46 -3.59 -6.48 -12.74
C ASN A 46 -3.68 -5.05 -12.14
N ILE A 47 -4.06 -4.98 -10.87
CA ILE A 47 -4.14 -3.73 -10.11
C ILE A 47 -2.73 -3.16 -9.92
N ARG A 48 -2.54 -1.89 -10.28
CA ARG A 48 -1.28 -1.15 -10.17
C ARG A 48 -1.44 0.23 -9.56
N GLN A 49 -2.57 0.47 -8.88
CA GLN A 49 -2.87 1.72 -8.20
C GLN A 49 -3.23 1.46 -6.73
N GLY A 50 -2.58 2.21 -5.84
CA GLY A 50 -2.86 2.26 -4.41
C GLY A 50 -3.29 3.67 -4.02
N VAL A 51 -4.39 3.78 -3.28
CA VAL A 51 -4.98 5.05 -2.85
C VAL A 51 -5.13 5.04 -1.34
N ILE A 52 -4.52 5.99 -0.66
CA ILE A 52 -4.71 6.22 0.78
C ILE A 52 -5.57 7.45 0.96
N LEU A 53 -6.72 7.27 1.60
CA LEU A 53 -7.64 8.35 1.94
C LEU A 53 -7.63 8.56 3.44
N ILE A 54 -7.19 9.74 3.88
CA ILE A 54 -7.07 10.09 5.29
C ILE A 54 -8.03 11.21 5.63
N CYS A 55 -8.82 11.04 6.69
CA CYS A 55 -9.62 12.11 7.26
C CYS A 55 -9.16 12.42 8.68
N THR A 56 -8.98 13.70 9.02
CA THR A 56 -8.69 14.11 10.39
C THR A 56 -9.95 14.29 11.22
N SER A 57 -9.80 14.30 12.56
CA SER A 57 -10.91 14.63 13.47
C SER A 57 -11.44 16.06 13.29
N LYS A 58 -10.70 16.93 12.59
CA LYS A 58 -11.11 18.28 12.20
C LYS A 58 -11.71 18.35 10.79
N PHE A 59 -12.08 17.19 10.22
CA PHE A 59 -12.63 17.05 8.87
C PHE A 59 -11.67 17.49 7.75
N GLU A 60 -10.36 17.43 7.99
CA GLU A 60 -9.37 17.68 6.94
C GLU A 60 -9.14 16.39 6.15
N PHE A 61 -9.46 16.43 4.85
CA PHE A 61 -9.28 15.30 3.95
C PHE A 61 -7.93 15.38 3.23
N GLN A 62 -7.26 14.24 3.12
CA GLN A 62 -6.03 14.08 2.38
C GLN A 62 -6.07 12.81 1.53
N GLU A 63 -5.67 12.94 0.28
CA GLU A 63 -5.48 11.82 -0.63
C GLU A 63 -4.01 11.62 -0.95
N PHE A 64 -3.59 10.36 -1.02
CA PHE A 64 -2.26 9.99 -1.49
C PHE A 64 -2.36 8.81 -2.43
N ILE A 65 -2.01 9.06 -3.69
CA ILE A 65 -2.08 8.06 -4.76
C ILE A 65 -0.67 7.64 -5.14
N ILE A 66 -0.47 6.35 -5.35
CA ILE A 66 0.70 5.74 -6.01
C ILE A 66 0.21 4.93 -7.21
N LYS A 67 0.90 5.04 -8.34
CA LYS A 67 0.53 4.31 -9.57
C LYS A 67 1.75 3.88 -10.37
N ASP A 68 1.56 2.88 -11.22
CA ASP A 68 2.52 2.41 -12.23
C ASP A 68 3.93 2.22 -11.68
N ASN A 69 4.91 3.00 -12.14
CA ASN A 69 6.32 2.86 -11.74
C ASN A 69 6.53 3.10 -10.24
N GLU A 70 5.82 4.07 -9.66
CA GLU A 70 5.92 4.33 -8.22
C GLU A 70 5.32 3.17 -7.43
N PHE A 71 4.19 2.63 -7.89
CA PHE A 71 3.56 1.47 -7.30
C PHE A 71 4.49 0.24 -7.34
N LEU A 72 5.10 -0.04 -8.49
CA LEU A 72 6.04 -1.16 -8.65
C LEU A 72 7.28 -0.99 -7.77
N TRP A 73 7.73 0.24 -7.55
CA TRP A 73 8.84 0.51 -6.64
C TRP A 73 8.48 0.17 -5.19
N TYR A 74 7.28 0.55 -4.73
CA TYR A 74 6.78 0.16 -3.40
C TYR A 74 6.52 -1.34 -3.30
N GLN A 75 5.99 -1.98 -4.36
CA GLN A 75 5.81 -3.43 -4.39
C GLN A 75 7.14 -4.16 -4.20
N LYS A 76 8.19 -3.75 -4.93
CA LYS A 76 9.54 -4.32 -4.77
C LYS A 76 10.06 -4.17 -3.34
N LYS A 77 9.87 -2.99 -2.73
CA LYS A 77 10.24 -2.77 -1.32
C LYS A 77 9.51 -3.68 -0.35
N PHE A 78 8.23 -3.96 -0.63
CA PHE A 78 7.45 -4.90 0.17
C PHE A 78 8.00 -6.32 0.03
N GLU A 79 8.27 -6.78 -1.20
CA GLU A 79 8.89 -8.09 -1.46
C GLU A 79 10.26 -8.23 -0.76
N ASP A 80 11.10 -7.18 -0.81
CA ASP A 80 12.39 -7.15 -0.10
C ASP A 80 12.20 -7.25 1.42
N ARG A 81 11.15 -6.61 1.98
CA ARG A 81 10.82 -6.70 3.42
C ARG A 81 10.39 -8.11 3.81
N VAL A 82 9.56 -8.75 2.98
CA VAL A 82 9.11 -10.14 3.22
C VAL A 82 10.31 -11.10 3.17
N ARG A 83 11.20 -10.94 2.19
CA ARG A 83 12.41 -11.77 2.08
C ARG A 83 13.28 -11.67 3.33
N LYS A 84 13.56 -10.45 3.79
CA LYS A 84 14.33 -10.23 5.03
C LYS A 84 13.69 -10.91 6.24
N TYR A 85 12.37 -10.84 6.36
CA TYR A 85 11.66 -11.51 7.44
C TYR A 85 11.79 -13.04 7.34
N GLN A 86 11.65 -13.62 6.14
CA GLN A 86 11.83 -15.06 5.93
C GLN A 86 13.25 -15.52 6.27
N ASP A 87 14.27 -14.73 5.92
CA ASP A 87 15.66 -15.04 6.24
C ASP A 87 15.89 -15.01 7.77
N LEU A 88 15.30 -14.03 8.48
CA LEU A 88 15.39 -13.96 9.95
C LEU A 88 14.73 -15.16 10.63
N VAL A 89 13.52 -15.53 10.20
CA VAL A 89 12.80 -16.69 10.76
C VAL A 89 13.61 -17.97 10.58
N ARG A 90 14.22 -18.17 9.40
CA ARG A 90 15.07 -19.34 9.14
C ARG A 90 16.30 -19.42 10.06
N LEU A 91 16.90 -18.27 10.42
CA LEU A 91 18.05 -18.22 11.32
C LEU A 91 17.68 -18.45 12.80
N GLU A 92 16.42 -18.23 13.19
CA GLU A 92 15.93 -18.54 14.54
C GLU A 92 15.59 -20.03 14.72
N ASP A 93 15.29 -20.71 13.60
CA ASP A 93 14.98 -22.14 13.56
C ASP A 93 16.25 -23.04 13.47
N GLU A 94 17.43 -22.46 13.21
CA GLU A 94 18.76 -23.11 13.19
C GLU A 94 19.52 -22.95 14.51
#